data_AF-A0A9D6QZ85-F1
#
_entry.id   AF-A0A9D6QZ85-F1
#
_cell.length_a   1.000
_cell.length_b   1.000
_cell.length_c   1.000
_cell.angle_alpha   90.00
_cell.angle_beta   90.00
_cell.angle_gamma   90.00
#
_symmetry.space_group_name_H-M   'P 1'
#
loop_
_entity.id
_entity.type
_entity.pdbx_description
1 polymer ?
#
loop_
_entity_poly.entity_id
_entity_poly.type
_entity_poly.pdbx_seq_one_letter_code
_entity_poly.pdbx_strand_id
1 'polypeptide(L)'
;MSKQLEISGRKSGARSQELENRNQKQEISKWIAFIVCFCIFYFYSLIFSPLSYAYSNNNILRIEVMGSIPVSLDTSEPDSLALDDAFRKAVAKTVETVVPKGELDAATLILDDKVYSNASRYILNYRILSKDIMEDESSGAEGGIAVYTVAIEADIAVKLLTKDLIAAGILHEAEAKKILVSILGLRNYKVFELFRRDLKGLKGVEHIYYHSFARDKIELFVEMAGDAQKLKQEITAMIPINGIYAAAWKIDASIAQGWFSAEKIEIRFSQSK
;
A
#
# COMPACT_ATOMS: atom_id res chain seq x y z
N MET A 1 -32.42 -76.71 -40.97
CA MET A 1 -31.36 -76.34 -40.01
C MET A 1 -30.85 -74.90 -40.15
N SER A 2 -31.01 -74.23 -41.31
CA SER A 2 -30.48 -72.87 -41.57
C SER A 2 -31.14 -71.72 -40.77
N LYS A 3 -32.47 -71.75 -40.55
CA LYS A 3 -33.20 -70.65 -39.85
C LYS A 3 -32.86 -70.47 -38.36
N GLN A 4 -32.38 -71.50 -37.67
CA GLN A 4 -32.07 -71.42 -36.23
C GLN A 4 -30.74 -70.71 -35.95
N LEU A 5 -29.77 -70.78 -36.87
CA LEU A 5 -28.47 -70.10 -36.73
C LEU A 5 -28.58 -68.59 -36.95
N GLU A 6 -29.46 -68.16 -37.86
CA GLU A 6 -29.65 -66.74 -38.19
C GLU A 6 -30.33 -65.96 -37.05
N ILE A 7 -31.25 -66.60 -36.32
CA ILE A 7 -31.94 -65.99 -35.17
C ILE A 7 -31.01 -65.89 -33.94
N SER A 8 -30.11 -66.86 -33.76
CA SER A 8 -29.11 -66.85 -32.68
C SER A 8 -28.09 -65.71 -32.86
N GLY A 9 -27.60 -65.51 -34.09
CA GLY A 9 -26.66 -64.43 -34.41
C GLY A 9 -27.25 -63.02 -34.20
N ARG A 10 -28.52 -62.82 -34.58
CA ARG A 10 -29.21 -61.52 -34.43
C ARG A 10 -29.44 -61.14 -32.96
N LYS A 11 -29.71 -62.14 -32.10
CA LYS A 11 -29.90 -61.93 -30.64
C LYS A 11 -28.58 -61.63 -29.93
N SER A 12 -27.46 -62.18 -30.42
CA SER A 12 -26.11 -61.91 -29.89
C SER A 12 -25.65 -60.47 -30.21
N GLY A 13 -25.90 -59.99 -31.43
CA GLY A 13 -25.54 -58.62 -31.83
C GLY A 13 -26.29 -57.54 -31.04
N ALA A 14 -27.59 -57.73 -30.81
CA ALA A 14 -28.41 -56.79 -30.04
C ALA A 14 -27.96 -56.68 -28.57
N ARG A 15 -27.59 -57.80 -27.93
CA ARG A 15 -27.04 -57.79 -26.56
C ARG A 15 -25.69 -57.11 -26.46
N SER A 16 -24.83 -57.26 -27.47
CA SER A 16 -23.51 -56.63 -27.49
C SER A 16 -23.63 -55.10 -27.63
N GLN A 17 -24.52 -54.62 -28.50
CA GLN A 17 -24.79 -53.19 -28.66
C GLN A 17 -25.41 -52.56 -27.41
N GLU A 18 -26.28 -53.29 -26.70
CA GLU A 18 -26.90 -52.80 -25.47
C GLU A 18 -25.89 -52.70 -24.31
N LEU A 19 -24.94 -53.63 -24.21
CA LEU A 19 -23.87 -53.60 -23.22
C LEU A 19 -22.89 -52.44 -23.47
N GLU A 20 -22.55 -52.19 -24.73
CA GLU A 20 -21.66 -51.09 -25.11
C GLU A 20 -22.29 -49.71 -24.84
N ASN A 21 -23.59 -49.57 -25.11
CA ASN A 21 -24.32 -48.34 -24.84
C ASN A 21 -24.50 -48.07 -23.33
N ARG A 22 -24.57 -49.11 -22.49
CA ARG A 22 -24.58 -48.97 -21.02
C ARG A 22 -23.21 -48.54 -20.48
N ASN A 23 -22.12 -49.11 -21.00
CA ASN A 23 -20.76 -48.72 -20.61
C ASN A 23 -20.45 -47.28 -21.01
N GLN A 24 -20.86 -46.85 -22.22
CA GLN A 24 -20.76 -45.46 -22.66
C GLN A 24 -21.50 -44.48 -21.74
N LYS A 25 -22.76 -44.78 -21.37
CA LYS A 25 -23.51 -43.94 -20.42
C LYS A 25 -22.86 -43.87 -19.04
N GLN A 26 -22.24 -44.95 -18.59
CA GLN A 26 -21.56 -44.99 -17.30
C GLN A 26 -20.28 -44.14 -17.31
N GLU A 27 -19.50 -44.16 -18.39
CA GLU A 27 -18.33 -43.28 -18.55
C GLU A 27 -18.73 -41.81 -18.58
N ILE A 28 -19.76 -41.44 -19.35
CA ILE A 28 -20.25 -40.05 -19.43
C ILE A 28 -20.70 -39.53 -18.05
N SER A 29 -21.34 -40.38 -17.23
CA SER A 29 -21.77 -39.99 -15.88
C SER A 29 -20.60 -39.65 -14.95
N LYS A 30 -19.45 -40.32 -15.11
CA LYS A 30 -18.24 -40.05 -14.31
C LYS A 30 -17.60 -38.71 -14.70
N TRP A 31 -17.53 -38.40 -15.99
CA TRP A 31 -16.99 -37.13 -16.47
C TRP A 31 -17.84 -35.93 -16.03
N ILE A 32 -19.17 -36.06 -16.04
CA ILE A 32 -20.08 -35.01 -15.57
C ILE A 32 -19.86 -34.75 -14.06
N ALA A 33 -19.73 -35.79 -13.24
CA ALA A 33 -19.45 -35.64 -11.81
C ALA A 33 -18.09 -34.96 -11.56
N PHE A 34 -17.07 -35.28 -12.35
CA PHE A 34 -15.73 -34.69 -12.22
C PHE A 34 -15.73 -33.19 -12.56
N ILE A 35 -16.45 -32.79 -13.62
CA ILE A 35 -16.59 -31.39 -14.04
C ILE A 35 -17.32 -30.57 -12.96
N VAL A 36 -18.40 -31.10 -12.39
CA VAL A 36 -19.17 -30.41 -11.34
C VAL A 36 -18.32 -30.21 -10.08
N CYS A 37 -17.54 -31.22 -9.65
CA CYS A 37 -16.62 -31.08 -8.52
C CYS A 37 -15.53 -30.02 -8.80
N PHE A 38 -14.98 -29.99 -10.01
CA PHE A 38 -13.98 -28.99 -10.39
C PHE A 38 -14.54 -27.56 -10.37
N CYS A 39 -15.77 -27.35 -10.85
CA CYS A 39 -16.44 -26.06 -10.81
C CYS A 39 -16.74 -25.59 -9.37
N ILE A 40 -17.16 -26.50 -8.48
CA ILE A 40 -17.39 -26.17 -7.06
C ILE A 40 -16.08 -25.79 -6.38
N PHE A 41 -14.99 -26.53 -6.64
CA PHE A 41 -13.67 -26.21 -6.08
C PHE A 41 -13.16 -24.84 -6.57
N TYR A 42 -13.37 -24.52 -7.85
CA TYR A 42 -13.03 -23.21 -8.41
C TYR A 42 -13.87 -22.07 -7.82
N PHE A 43 -15.14 -22.32 -7.52
CA PHE A 43 -16.02 -21.35 -6.89
C PHE A 43 -15.62 -21.09 -5.44
N TYR A 44 -15.26 -22.15 -4.70
CA TYR A 44 -14.71 -22.01 -3.36
C TYR A 44 -13.35 -21.31 -3.37
N SER A 45 -12.44 -21.59 -4.30
CA SER A 45 -11.15 -20.88 -4.35
C SER A 45 -11.30 -19.40 -4.70
N LEU A 46 -12.31 -19.03 -5.50
CA LEU A 46 -12.63 -17.63 -5.80
C LEU A 46 -13.20 -16.88 -4.59
N ILE A 47 -14.07 -17.52 -3.80
CA ILE A 47 -14.70 -16.91 -2.61
C ILE A 47 -13.76 -16.93 -1.40
N PHE A 48 -12.93 -17.96 -1.28
CA PHE A 48 -12.02 -18.19 -0.15
C PHE A 48 -10.59 -17.77 -0.43
N SER A 49 -10.31 -17.10 -1.56
CA SER A 49 -9.12 -16.25 -1.61
C SER A 49 -9.27 -15.25 -0.46
N PRO A 50 -8.44 -15.33 0.60
CA PRO A 50 -8.44 -14.27 1.58
C PRO A 50 -7.96 -13.08 0.77
N LEU A 51 -8.91 -12.20 0.55
CA LEU A 51 -8.73 -10.81 0.23
C LEU A 51 -7.87 -10.21 1.35
N SER A 52 -6.58 -10.55 1.35
CA SER A 52 -5.54 -9.88 2.11
C SER A 52 -5.31 -8.55 1.41
N TYR A 53 -6.37 -7.73 1.35
CA TYR A 53 -6.17 -6.31 1.45
C TYR A 53 -5.49 -6.13 2.80
N ALA A 54 -4.17 -6.01 2.75
CA ALA A 54 -3.45 -5.22 3.72
C ALA A 54 -4.21 -3.90 3.79
N TYR A 55 -5.06 -3.78 4.81
CA TYR A 55 -5.58 -2.52 5.27
C TYR A 55 -4.34 -1.78 5.77
N SER A 56 -3.70 -1.05 4.85
CA SER A 56 -2.62 -0.14 5.14
C SER A 56 -3.21 0.96 6.00
N ASN A 57 -3.27 0.69 7.29
CA ASN A 57 -3.32 1.73 8.29
C ASN A 57 -1.94 2.38 8.19
N ASN A 58 -1.87 3.40 7.35
CA ASN A 58 -0.73 4.26 6.96
C ASN A 58 -0.02 4.96 8.13
N ASN A 59 -0.15 4.42 9.34
CA ASN A 59 0.33 4.97 10.59
C ASN A 59 1.43 4.11 11.24
N ILE A 60 1.69 2.92 10.72
CA ILE A 60 2.77 2.05 11.19
C ILE A 60 3.76 1.87 10.03
N LEU A 61 5.01 2.26 10.26
CA LEU A 61 6.09 2.03 9.30
C LEU A 61 7.00 0.91 9.83
N ARG A 62 7.18 -0.12 9.01
CA ARG A 62 8.06 -1.23 9.32
C ARG A 62 9.41 -1.02 8.66
N ILE A 63 10.48 -1.09 9.44
CA ILE A 63 11.84 -0.90 8.94
C ILE A 63 12.82 -1.88 9.55
N GLU A 64 13.83 -2.22 8.76
CA GLU A 64 14.96 -3.03 9.18
C GLU A 64 16.19 -2.15 9.37
N VAL A 65 16.85 -2.31 10.53
CA VAL A 65 18.05 -1.57 10.94
C VAL A 65 18.98 -2.42 11.80
N MET A 66 20.24 -2.01 11.87
CA MET A 66 21.29 -2.67 12.64
C MET A 66 21.90 -1.72 13.68
N GLY A 67 21.82 -2.09 14.96
CA GLY A 67 22.51 -1.41 16.05
C GLY A 67 23.84 -2.07 16.36
N SER A 68 24.83 -1.30 16.78
CA SER A 68 26.19 -1.80 17.02
C SER A 68 26.86 -1.10 18.19
N ILE A 69 27.49 -1.87 19.08
CA ILE A 69 28.22 -1.35 20.24
C ILE A 69 29.60 -2.04 20.37
N PRO A 70 30.68 -1.31 20.68
CA PRO A 70 31.95 -1.94 21.00
C PRO A 70 31.84 -2.69 22.34
N VAL A 71 32.29 -3.94 22.35
CA VAL A 71 32.41 -4.79 23.53
C VAL A 71 33.77 -4.49 24.16
N SER A 72 33.77 -3.77 25.28
CA SER A 72 34.94 -3.64 26.14
C SER A 72 34.78 -4.54 27.37
N LEU A 73 35.86 -4.73 28.14
CA LEU A 73 35.82 -5.52 29.38
C LEU A 73 34.80 -5.01 30.42
N ASP A 74 34.38 -3.74 30.32
CA ASP A 74 33.47 -3.09 31.26
C ASP A 74 32.00 -3.06 30.79
N THR A 75 31.70 -3.59 29.59
CA THR A 75 30.34 -3.60 29.07
C THR A 75 29.52 -4.73 29.69
N SER A 76 28.86 -4.45 30.82
CA SER A 76 28.05 -5.43 31.56
C SER A 76 26.87 -6.01 30.78
N GLU A 77 26.29 -5.24 29.85
CA GLU A 77 25.12 -5.63 29.04
C GLU A 77 25.21 -5.09 27.60
N PRO A 78 26.01 -5.70 26.70
CA PRO A 78 26.13 -5.24 25.31
C PRO A 78 24.82 -5.40 24.52
N ASP A 79 23.98 -6.37 24.91
CA ASP A 79 22.69 -6.65 24.29
C ASP A 79 21.72 -5.46 24.35
N SER A 80 21.53 -4.86 25.53
CA SER A 80 20.58 -3.76 25.74
C SER A 80 21.08 -2.49 25.05
N LEU A 81 22.37 -2.21 25.14
CA LEU A 81 22.99 -1.05 24.50
C LEU A 81 22.95 -1.12 22.97
N ALA A 82 23.23 -2.28 22.37
CA ALA A 82 23.11 -2.46 20.93
C ALA A 82 21.65 -2.38 20.46
N LEU A 83 20.70 -2.85 21.28
CA LEU A 83 19.28 -2.73 20.99
C LEU A 83 18.80 -1.27 21.04
N ASP A 84 19.23 -0.49 22.03
CA ASP A 84 18.92 0.95 22.12
C ASP A 84 19.52 1.73 20.94
N ASP A 85 20.74 1.40 20.52
CA ASP A 85 21.33 1.98 19.31
C ASP A 85 20.53 1.60 18.04
N ALA A 86 20.06 0.34 17.96
CA ALA A 86 19.20 -0.11 16.86
C ALA A 86 17.88 0.67 16.84
N PHE A 87 17.25 0.88 18.00
CA PHE A 87 16.03 1.68 18.13
C PHE A 87 16.24 3.12 17.69
N ARG A 88 17.34 3.75 18.12
CA ARG A 88 17.71 5.09 17.69
C ARG A 88 17.86 5.19 16.18
N LYS A 89 18.59 4.26 15.56
CA LYS A 89 18.76 4.19 14.10
C LYS A 89 17.44 3.93 13.37
N ALA A 90 16.55 3.13 13.95
CA ALA A 90 15.21 2.89 13.42
C ALA A 90 14.42 4.21 13.31
N VAL A 91 14.36 4.95 14.43
CA VAL A 91 13.67 6.23 14.47
C VAL A 91 14.33 7.23 13.52
N ALA A 92 15.66 7.32 13.49
CA ALA A 92 16.38 8.21 12.56
C ALA A 92 16.03 7.94 11.09
N LYS A 93 16.08 6.68 10.65
CA LYS A 93 15.69 6.27 9.30
C LYS A 93 14.24 6.62 8.99
N THR A 94 13.36 6.56 9.99
CA THR A 94 11.95 7.00 9.83
C THR A 94 11.85 8.51 9.70
N VAL A 95 12.56 9.28 10.54
CA VAL A 95 12.60 10.75 10.45
C VAL A 95 13.08 11.20 9.08
N GLU A 96 14.11 10.56 8.51
CA GLU A 96 14.61 10.84 7.15
C GLU A 96 13.55 10.64 6.05
N THR A 97 12.59 9.73 6.25
CA THR A 97 11.48 9.53 5.29
C THR A 97 10.36 10.56 5.45
N VAL A 98 10.26 11.20 6.61
CA VAL A 98 9.16 12.12 6.94
C VAL A 98 9.58 13.58 6.79
N VAL A 99 10.82 13.92 7.15
CA VAL A 99 11.36 15.28 7.19
C VAL A 99 12.13 15.57 5.90
N PRO A 100 11.91 16.72 5.23
CA PRO A 100 12.73 17.15 4.11
C PRO A 100 14.21 17.28 4.49
N LYS A 101 15.13 16.85 3.61
CA LYS A 101 16.58 16.85 3.88
C LYS A 101 17.14 18.19 4.36
N GLY A 102 16.58 19.32 3.92
CA GLY A 102 17.02 20.65 4.34
C GLY A 102 16.69 21.02 5.79
N GLU A 103 15.68 20.39 6.40
CA GLU A 103 15.25 20.65 7.79
C GLU A 103 15.97 19.73 8.79
N LEU A 104 16.48 18.58 8.34
CA LEU A 104 17.22 17.60 9.16
C LEU A 104 18.54 18.18 9.71
N ASP A 105 19.33 18.82 8.84
CA ASP A 105 20.65 19.34 9.22
C ASP A 105 20.53 20.49 10.23
N ALA A 106 19.50 21.33 10.08
CA ALA A 106 19.22 22.43 11.01
C ALA A 106 18.68 21.93 12.36
N ALA A 107 17.95 20.81 12.36
CA ALA A 107 17.27 20.27 13.55
C ALA A 107 18.07 19.16 14.27
N THR A 108 19.30 18.85 13.86
CA THR A 108 20.06 17.70 14.37
C THR A 108 20.20 17.71 15.91
N LEU A 109 20.47 18.87 16.51
CA LEU A 109 20.57 19.01 17.98
C LEU A 109 19.25 18.77 18.71
N ILE A 110 18.13 19.22 18.12
CA ILE A 110 16.79 19.07 18.70
C ILE A 110 16.31 17.63 18.56
N LEU A 111 16.61 17.00 17.42
CA LEU A 111 16.31 15.59 17.17
C LEU A 111 17.03 14.69 18.16
N ASP A 112 18.31 14.95 18.44
CA ASP A 112 19.09 14.13 19.37
C ASP A 112 18.53 14.19 20.79
N ASP A 113 18.24 15.40 21.29
CA ASP A 113 17.74 15.62 22.65
C ASP A 113 16.28 15.17 22.85
N LYS A 114 15.38 15.43 21.90
CA LYS A 114 13.93 15.21 22.10
C LYS A 114 13.39 13.92 21.48
N VAL A 115 13.98 13.46 20.39
CA VAL A 115 13.45 12.34 19.60
C VAL A 115 14.31 11.09 19.81
N TYR A 116 15.61 11.19 19.60
CA TYR A 116 16.52 10.04 19.64
C TYR A 116 16.81 9.57 21.06
N SER A 117 16.89 10.48 22.04
CA SER A 117 17.01 10.14 23.46
C SER A 117 15.87 9.23 23.99
N ASN A 118 14.69 9.29 23.36
CA ASN A 118 13.50 8.55 23.74
C ASN A 118 12.97 7.68 22.59
N ALA A 119 13.88 7.12 21.77
CA ALA A 119 13.54 6.36 20.57
C ALA A 119 12.58 5.18 20.83
N SER A 120 12.73 4.51 21.98
CA SER A 120 11.89 3.37 22.40
C SER A 120 10.39 3.71 22.47
N ARG A 121 10.04 4.96 22.76
CA ARG A 121 8.63 5.42 22.86
C ARG A 121 7.87 5.34 21.54
N TYR A 122 8.57 5.44 20.41
CA TYR A 122 7.97 5.41 19.08
C TYR A 122 7.84 4.00 18.51
N ILE A 123 8.44 3.01 19.17
CA ILE A 123 8.46 1.62 18.73
C ILE A 123 7.29 0.89 19.37
N LEU A 124 6.37 0.40 18.53
CA LEU A 124 5.21 -0.35 18.99
C LEU A 124 5.54 -1.82 19.19
N ASN A 125 6.33 -2.37 18.27
CA ASN A 125 6.76 -3.76 18.28
C ASN A 125 8.11 -3.87 17.59
N TYR A 126 8.89 -4.89 17.96
CA TYR A 126 10.13 -5.21 17.27
C TYR A 126 10.39 -6.71 17.26
N ARG A 127 11.15 -7.14 16.26
CA ARG A 127 11.61 -8.51 16.11
C ARG A 127 13.11 -8.51 15.86
N ILE A 128 13.84 -9.30 16.63
CA ILE A 128 15.27 -9.50 16.45
C ILE A 128 15.47 -10.49 15.30
N LEU A 129 16.25 -10.10 14.29
CA LEU A 129 16.56 -10.91 13.11
C LEU A 129 17.87 -11.67 13.31
N SER A 130 18.91 -10.98 13.76
CA SER A 130 20.22 -11.58 14.07
C SER A 130 20.91 -10.86 15.22
N LYS A 131 21.86 -11.58 15.84
CA LYS A 131 22.76 -11.11 16.89
C LYS A 131 24.12 -11.70 16.59
N ASP A 132 25.09 -10.85 16.29
CA ASP A 132 26.41 -11.27 15.84
C ASP A 132 27.49 -10.46 16.57
N ILE A 133 28.61 -11.12 16.90
CA ILE A 133 29.81 -10.48 17.43
C ILE A 133 30.84 -10.52 16.30
N MET A 134 31.19 -9.34 15.79
CA MET A 134 32.19 -9.20 14.72
C MET A 134 33.41 -8.49 15.29
N GLU A 135 34.59 -9.03 15.09
CA GLU A 135 35.83 -8.30 15.34
C GLU A 135 36.01 -7.29 14.22
N ASP A 136 36.07 -6.00 14.54
CA ASP A 136 36.27 -4.96 13.53
C ASP A 136 37.72 -4.96 13.06
N GLU A 137 37.98 -5.69 11.97
CA GLU A 137 39.27 -5.72 11.27
C GLU A 137 39.71 -4.35 10.73
N SER A 138 38.82 -3.34 10.73
CA SER A 138 39.13 -1.97 10.25
C SER A 138 39.82 -1.10 11.30
N SER A 139 39.90 -1.56 12.56
CA SER A 139 40.67 -0.87 13.60
C SER A 139 42.14 -1.28 13.49
N GLY A 140 42.95 -0.47 12.79
CA GLY A 140 44.38 -0.69 12.53
C GLY A 140 45.32 -0.68 13.76
N ALA A 141 44.81 -1.04 14.93
CA ALA A 141 45.58 -1.28 16.14
C ALA A 141 45.55 -2.79 16.46
N GLU A 142 46.70 -3.37 16.80
CA GLU A 142 46.83 -4.75 17.27
C GLU A 142 45.91 -4.97 18.49
N GLY A 143 44.72 -5.51 18.25
CA GLY A 143 43.66 -5.64 19.26
C GLY A 143 42.31 -5.16 18.73
N GLY A 144 41.79 -5.85 17.71
CA GLY A 144 40.47 -5.56 17.14
C GLY A 144 39.41 -5.51 18.24
N ILE A 145 38.66 -4.41 18.29
CA ILE A 145 37.57 -4.27 19.26
C ILE A 145 36.41 -5.13 18.74
N ALA A 146 36.01 -6.14 19.52
CA ALA A 146 34.83 -6.93 19.20
C ALA A 146 33.60 -6.01 19.24
N VAL A 147 32.84 -5.94 18.16
CA VAL A 147 31.61 -5.16 18.04
C VAL A 147 30.42 -6.10 18.10
N TYR A 148 29.55 -5.88 19.08
CA TYR A 148 28.29 -6.60 19.21
C TYR A 148 27.24 -5.89 18.36
N THR A 149 26.68 -6.62 17.40
CA THR A 149 25.73 -6.11 16.41
C THR A 149 24.39 -6.82 16.52
N VAL A 150 23.30 -6.06 16.49
CA VAL A 150 21.94 -6.57 16.53
C VAL A 150 21.16 -6.05 15.34
N ALA A 151 20.64 -6.96 14.51
CA ALA A 151 19.70 -6.62 13.45
C ALA A 151 18.27 -6.75 13.97
N ILE A 152 17.47 -5.70 13.81
CA ILE A 152 16.05 -5.69 14.20
C ILE A 152 15.16 -5.23 13.06
N GLU A 153 13.94 -5.70 13.12
CA GLU A 153 12.81 -5.19 12.37
C GLU A 153 11.85 -4.53 13.35
N ALA A 154 11.59 -3.23 13.19
CA ALA A 154 10.79 -2.43 14.10
C ALA A 154 9.54 -1.86 13.42
N ASP A 155 8.42 -1.91 14.14
CA ASP A 155 7.16 -1.26 13.77
C ASP A 155 7.04 0.09 14.50
N ILE A 156 7.05 1.18 13.75
CA ILE A 156 7.14 2.55 14.29
C ILE A 156 5.82 3.29 14.12
N ALA A 157 5.38 3.95 15.20
CA ALA A 157 4.19 4.78 15.23
C ALA A 157 4.45 6.17 14.60
N VAL A 158 4.26 6.27 13.28
CA VAL A 158 4.57 7.48 12.51
C VAL A 158 3.77 8.69 13.00
N LYS A 159 2.49 8.56 13.34
CA LYS A 159 1.67 9.68 13.84
C LYS A 159 2.15 10.24 15.17
N LEU A 160 2.66 9.39 16.07
CA LEU A 160 3.22 9.87 17.33
C LEU A 160 4.52 10.63 17.06
N LEU A 161 5.38 10.07 16.19
CA LEU A 161 6.61 10.72 15.78
C LEU A 161 6.33 12.08 15.10
N THR A 162 5.41 12.14 14.13
CA THR A 162 5.04 13.38 13.46
C THR A 162 4.49 14.42 14.44
N LYS A 163 3.67 14.01 15.41
CA LYS A 163 3.15 14.92 16.44
C LYS A 163 4.27 15.53 17.28
N ASP A 164 5.23 14.73 17.70
CA ASP A 164 6.34 15.20 18.52
C ASP A 164 7.36 16.03 17.70
N LEU A 165 7.55 15.71 16.41
CA LEU A 165 8.32 16.54 15.47
C LEU A 165 7.66 17.92 15.24
N ILE A 166 6.33 17.99 15.18
CA ILE A 166 5.59 19.26 15.11
C ILE A 166 5.75 20.04 16.41
N ALA A 167 5.61 19.38 17.57
CA ALA A 167 5.79 20.01 18.87
C ALA A 167 7.24 20.48 19.11
N ALA A 168 8.22 19.81 18.51
CA ALA A 168 9.61 20.22 18.51
C ALA A 168 9.91 21.40 17.56
N GLY A 169 8.95 21.80 16.72
CA GLY A 169 9.12 22.86 15.73
C GLY A 169 9.97 22.46 14.52
N ILE A 170 10.20 21.16 14.34
CA ILE A 170 10.98 20.60 13.23
C ILE A 170 10.10 20.48 12.00
N LEU A 171 8.90 19.95 12.20
CA LEU A 171 7.86 19.95 11.18
C LEU A 171 6.89 21.08 11.48
N HIS A 172 6.43 21.73 10.43
CA HIS A 172 5.25 22.56 10.51
C HIS A 172 4.03 21.69 10.23
N GLU A 173 2.98 21.80 11.06
CA GLU A 173 1.67 21.28 10.69
C GLU A 173 1.32 21.92 9.35
N ALA A 174 1.21 21.08 8.30
CA ALA A 174 0.97 21.57 6.96
C ALA A 174 -0.36 22.33 6.98
N GLU A 175 -0.30 23.66 6.96
CA GLU A 175 -1.48 24.52 7.01
C GLU A 175 -2.49 24.01 5.99
N ALA A 176 -3.67 23.63 6.47
CA ALA A 176 -4.76 23.18 5.63
C ALA A 176 -5.19 24.35 4.73
N LYS A 177 -4.72 24.34 3.48
CA LYS A 177 -5.09 25.36 2.50
C LYS A 177 -6.40 24.98 1.83
N LYS A 178 -7.30 25.96 1.73
CA LYS A 178 -8.52 25.85 0.92
C LYS A 178 -8.18 26.09 -0.54
N ILE A 179 -8.19 25.03 -1.34
CA ILE A 179 -7.91 25.08 -2.77
C ILE A 179 -9.22 24.93 -3.55
N LEU A 180 -9.46 25.80 -4.52
CA LEU A 180 -10.65 25.71 -5.38
C LEU A 180 -10.38 24.73 -6.52
N VAL A 181 -11.15 23.65 -6.59
CA VAL A 181 -11.10 22.67 -7.67
C VAL A 181 -12.30 22.86 -8.59
N SER A 182 -12.03 23.16 -9.86
CA SER A 182 -13.04 23.28 -10.91
C SER A 182 -12.98 22.10 -11.86
N ILE A 183 -14.04 21.31 -11.88
CA ILE A 183 -14.22 20.15 -12.75
C ILE A 183 -15.04 20.58 -13.96
N LEU A 184 -14.50 20.39 -15.16
CA LEU A 184 -15.13 20.75 -16.44
C LEU A 184 -15.44 19.50 -17.26
N GLY A 185 -16.56 19.51 -17.97
CA GLY A 185 -16.91 18.46 -18.96
C GLY A 185 -17.49 17.18 -18.37
N LEU A 186 -17.72 17.14 -17.05
CA LEU A 186 -18.27 15.98 -16.37
C LEU A 186 -19.81 16.07 -16.31
N ARG A 187 -20.48 15.26 -17.14
CA ARG A 187 -21.96 15.25 -17.27
C ARG A 187 -22.65 14.16 -16.46
N ASN A 188 -21.90 13.15 -15.99
CA ASN A 188 -22.44 11.99 -15.31
C ASN A 188 -22.20 12.09 -13.80
N TYR A 189 -23.27 12.24 -13.02
CA TYR A 189 -23.21 12.34 -11.57
C TYR A 189 -22.53 11.13 -10.89
N LYS A 190 -22.67 9.92 -11.43
CA LYS A 190 -21.97 8.73 -10.89
C LYS A 190 -20.45 8.86 -10.98
N VAL A 191 -19.95 9.44 -12.08
CA VAL A 191 -18.51 9.66 -12.29
C VAL A 191 -17.98 10.74 -11.34
N PHE A 192 -18.81 11.75 -11.05
CA PHE A 192 -18.50 12.78 -10.05
C PHE A 192 -18.38 12.19 -8.65
N GLU A 193 -19.33 11.36 -8.22
CA GLU A 193 -19.30 10.76 -6.88
C GLU A 193 -18.10 9.81 -6.71
N LEU A 194 -17.74 9.05 -7.75
CA LEU A 194 -16.51 8.25 -7.75
C LEU A 194 -15.28 9.13 -7.61
N PHE A 195 -15.21 10.21 -8.39
CA PHE A 195 -14.08 11.15 -8.35
C PHE A 195 -13.96 11.79 -6.96
N ARG A 196 -15.07 12.25 -6.39
CA ARG A 196 -15.13 12.86 -5.06
C ARG A 196 -14.69 11.89 -3.97
N ARG A 197 -15.13 10.63 -4.04
CA ARG A 197 -14.74 9.59 -3.09
C ARG A 197 -13.23 9.34 -3.15
N ASP A 198 -12.70 9.23 -4.35
CA ASP A 198 -11.27 8.97 -4.55
C ASP A 198 -10.43 10.19 -4.15
N LEU A 199 -10.90 11.41 -4.42
CA LEU A 199 -10.30 12.67 -3.96
C LEU A 199 -10.22 12.73 -2.42
N LYS A 200 -11.24 12.22 -1.72
CA LYS A 200 -11.24 12.11 -0.24
C LYS A 200 -10.20 11.10 0.27
N GLY A 201 -9.82 10.13 -0.55
CA GLY A 201 -8.81 9.12 -0.22
C GLY A 201 -7.36 9.60 -0.42
N LEU A 202 -7.14 10.77 -1.01
CA LEU A 202 -5.80 11.30 -1.26
C LEU A 202 -5.11 11.70 0.05
N LYS A 203 -3.79 11.46 0.10
CA LYS A 203 -2.98 11.77 1.27
C LYS A 203 -2.95 13.29 1.49
N GLY A 204 -3.40 13.71 2.66
CA GLY A 204 -3.42 15.12 3.06
C GLY A 204 -4.71 15.85 2.74
N VAL A 205 -5.71 15.24 2.08
CA VAL A 205 -7.04 15.83 1.94
C VAL A 205 -7.83 15.61 3.23
N GLU A 206 -8.28 16.70 3.86
CA GLU A 206 -9.03 16.66 5.11
C GLU A 206 -10.54 16.75 4.85
N HIS A 207 -10.95 17.80 4.14
CA HIS A 207 -12.34 18.10 3.88
C HIS A 207 -12.59 18.53 2.43
N ILE A 208 -13.75 18.14 1.89
CA ILE A 208 -14.20 18.53 0.56
C ILE A 208 -15.59 19.15 0.70
N TYR A 209 -15.68 20.44 0.36
CA TYR A 209 -16.92 21.20 0.38
C TYR A 209 -17.41 21.43 -1.03
N TYR A 210 -18.72 21.34 -1.19
CA TYR A 210 -19.36 21.74 -2.43
C TYR A 210 -19.37 23.28 -2.52
N HIS A 211 -18.94 23.84 -3.65
CA HIS A 211 -19.02 25.29 -3.86
C HIS A 211 -20.15 25.67 -4.83
N SER A 212 -20.09 25.18 -6.07
CA SER A 212 -21.08 25.55 -7.10
C SER A 212 -21.33 24.44 -8.13
N PHE A 213 -22.53 24.43 -8.70
CA PHE A 213 -22.90 23.60 -9.86
C PHE A 213 -23.38 24.51 -10.98
N ALA A 214 -22.71 24.45 -12.12
CA ALA A 214 -23.15 25.11 -13.35
C ALA A 214 -23.17 24.10 -14.49
N ARG A 215 -23.75 24.49 -15.63
CA ARG A 215 -23.80 23.65 -16.82
C ARG A 215 -22.38 23.30 -17.26
N ASP A 216 -22.06 21.99 -17.27
CA ASP A 216 -20.74 21.43 -17.59
C ASP A 216 -19.58 21.85 -16.65
N LYS A 217 -19.88 22.41 -15.46
CA LYS A 217 -18.87 22.86 -14.48
C LYS A 217 -19.29 22.57 -13.04
N ILE A 218 -18.40 21.94 -12.28
CA ILE A 218 -18.57 21.69 -10.84
C ILE A 218 -17.41 22.32 -10.09
N GLU A 219 -17.70 23.07 -9.02
CA GLU A 219 -16.67 23.68 -8.18
C GLU A 219 -16.72 23.11 -6.77
N LEU A 220 -15.55 22.75 -6.24
CA LEU A 220 -15.34 22.20 -4.92
C LEU A 220 -14.26 23.01 -4.20
N PHE A 221 -14.38 23.17 -2.89
CA PHE A 221 -13.23 23.53 -2.05
C PHE A 221 -12.65 22.26 -1.46
N VAL A 222 -11.34 22.09 -1.62
CA VAL A 222 -10.58 21.00 -1.02
C VAL A 222 -9.66 21.63 0.03
N GLU A 223 -9.89 21.28 1.29
CA GLU A 223 -8.95 21.57 2.38
C GLU A 223 -7.92 20.46 2.41
N MET A 224 -6.64 20.84 2.26
CA MET A 224 -5.57 19.87 2.32
C MET A 224 -4.27 20.40 2.91
N ALA A 225 -3.52 19.49 3.51
CA ALA A 225 -2.15 19.63 3.95
C ALA A 225 -1.18 19.69 2.74
N GLY A 226 -1.04 20.89 2.16
CA GLY A 226 -0.16 21.15 1.02
C GLY A 226 -0.60 22.32 0.15
N ASP A 227 0.04 22.48 -1.00
CA ASP A 227 -0.29 23.48 -2.01
C ASP A 227 -1.04 22.88 -3.22
N ALA A 228 -1.50 23.72 -4.13
CA ALA A 228 -2.16 23.28 -5.36
C ALA A 228 -1.28 22.40 -6.27
N GLN A 229 0.05 22.52 -6.18
CA GLN A 229 0.97 21.66 -6.95
C GLN A 229 0.92 20.22 -6.44
N LYS A 230 1.01 20.03 -5.12
CA LYS A 230 0.88 18.72 -4.49
C LYS A 230 -0.47 18.10 -4.79
N LEU A 231 -1.57 18.87 -4.69
CA LEU A 231 -2.90 18.39 -5.06
C LEU A 231 -2.96 17.93 -6.52
N LYS A 232 -2.41 18.73 -7.45
CA LYS A 232 -2.36 18.38 -8.87
C LYS A 232 -1.59 17.07 -9.08
N GLN A 233 -0.46 16.89 -8.42
CA GLN A 233 0.35 15.67 -8.52
C GLN A 233 -0.43 14.44 -8.02
N GLU A 234 -1.06 14.54 -6.85
CA GLU A 234 -1.87 13.46 -6.26
C GLU A 234 -3.07 13.10 -7.16
N ILE A 235 -3.78 14.12 -7.69
CA ILE A 235 -4.87 13.90 -8.66
C ILE A 235 -4.33 13.23 -9.93
N THR A 236 -3.18 13.68 -10.43
CA THR A 236 -2.57 13.10 -11.64
C THR A 236 -2.18 11.64 -11.43
N ALA A 237 -1.65 11.31 -10.26
CA ALA A 237 -1.30 9.95 -9.85
C ALA A 237 -2.54 9.04 -9.68
N MET A 238 -3.68 9.62 -9.29
CA MET A 238 -4.95 8.89 -9.14
C MET A 238 -5.59 8.48 -10.48
N ILE A 239 -5.46 9.31 -11.52
CA ILE A 239 -6.09 9.14 -12.84
C ILE A 239 -5.83 7.77 -13.51
N PRO A 240 -4.62 7.18 -13.52
CA PRO A 240 -4.37 5.91 -14.19
C PRO A 240 -4.84 4.67 -13.42
N ILE A 241 -5.13 4.76 -12.12
CA ILE A 241 -5.25 3.59 -11.24
C ILE A 241 -6.68 3.02 -11.21
N ASN A 242 -7.69 3.88 -11.30
CA ASN A 242 -9.08 3.44 -11.34
C ASN A 242 -9.53 3.29 -12.80
N GLY A 243 -9.52 2.06 -13.31
CA GLY A 243 -9.82 1.68 -14.70
C GLY A 243 -11.14 2.20 -15.31
N ILE A 244 -11.96 2.91 -14.53
CA ILE A 244 -13.12 3.68 -14.97
C ILE A 244 -12.71 4.93 -15.76
N TYR A 245 -11.56 5.55 -15.44
CA TYR A 245 -11.12 6.80 -16.06
C TYR A 245 -10.31 6.58 -17.33
N ALA A 246 -9.35 5.64 -17.31
CA ALA A 246 -8.38 5.48 -18.39
C ALA A 246 -8.95 4.99 -19.74
N ALA A 247 -10.02 4.19 -19.74
CA ALA A 247 -10.54 3.58 -20.96
C ALA A 247 -11.51 4.48 -21.76
N ALA A 248 -12.07 5.52 -21.14
CA ALA A 248 -13.12 6.34 -21.75
C ALA A 248 -12.90 7.85 -21.61
N TRP A 249 -11.99 8.31 -20.74
CA TRP A 249 -11.83 9.73 -20.42
C TRP A 249 -10.36 10.13 -20.38
N LYS A 250 -10.01 11.19 -21.10
CA LYS A 250 -8.78 11.94 -20.92
C LYS A 250 -9.02 13.04 -19.89
N ILE A 251 -8.24 13.01 -18.82
CA ILE A 251 -8.30 13.95 -17.70
C ILE A 251 -7.04 14.81 -17.72
N ASP A 252 -7.20 16.12 -17.90
CA ASP A 252 -6.12 17.10 -17.86
C ASP A 252 -6.27 17.96 -16.60
N ALA A 253 -5.24 17.97 -15.74
CA ALA A 253 -5.20 18.82 -14.55
C ALA A 253 -4.21 19.98 -14.74
N SER A 254 -4.70 21.21 -14.65
CA SER A 254 -3.90 22.43 -14.74
C SER A 254 -4.11 23.32 -13.52
N ILE A 255 -3.09 24.10 -13.17
CA ILE A 255 -3.21 25.13 -12.15
C ILE A 255 -3.50 26.43 -12.86
N ALA A 256 -4.64 27.03 -12.54
CA ALA A 256 -5.04 28.33 -13.02
C ALA A 256 -4.79 29.33 -11.88
N GLN A 257 -3.76 30.16 -12.01
CA GLN A 257 -3.60 31.32 -11.14
C GLN A 257 -4.09 32.56 -11.90
N GLY A 258 -5.20 33.14 -11.42
CA GLY A 258 -5.60 34.48 -11.82
C GLY A 258 -4.77 35.50 -11.04
N TRP A 259 -4.49 36.66 -11.64
CA TRP A 259 -3.73 37.77 -11.04
C TRP A 259 -4.25 38.18 -9.64
N PHE A 260 -5.50 37.84 -9.29
CA PHE A 260 -6.14 38.13 -8.00
C PHE A 260 -6.88 36.94 -7.37
N SER A 261 -6.71 35.71 -7.87
CA SER A 261 -7.53 34.57 -7.43
C SER A 261 -6.74 33.60 -6.55
N ALA A 262 -7.43 33.04 -5.54
CA ALA A 262 -6.95 31.90 -4.76
C ALA A 262 -6.46 30.77 -5.69
N GLU A 263 -5.50 29.97 -5.21
CA GLU A 263 -4.99 28.83 -5.95
C GLU A 263 -6.15 27.95 -6.46
N LYS A 264 -6.28 27.88 -7.78
CA LYS A 264 -7.36 27.16 -8.45
C LYS A 264 -6.76 26.04 -9.29
N ILE A 265 -7.33 24.86 -9.17
CA ILE A 265 -7.02 23.71 -10.02
C ILE A 265 -8.20 23.51 -10.96
N GLU A 266 -7.91 23.50 -12.26
CA GLU A 266 -8.88 23.10 -13.28
C GLU A 266 -8.60 21.67 -13.71
N ILE A 267 -9.66 20.86 -13.69
CA ILE A 267 -9.66 19.47 -14.12
C ILE A 267 -10.62 19.35 -15.28
N ARG A 268 -10.10 19.03 -16.46
CA ARG A 268 -10.91 18.87 -17.68
C ARG A 268 -11.09 17.40 -17.97
N PHE A 269 -12.34 16.95 -17.97
CA PHE A 269 -12.74 15.63 -18.46
C PHE A 269 -13.12 15.75 -19.94
N SER A 270 -12.45 14.96 -20.78
CA SER A 270 -12.76 14.83 -22.20
C SER A 270 -12.94 13.36 -22.55
N GLN A 271 -13.91 13.01 -23.39
CA GLN A 271 -14.07 11.62 -23.82
C GLN A 271 -12.94 11.25 -24.78
N SER A 272 -12.31 10.09 -24.57
CA SER A 272 -11.44 9.51 -25.59
C SER A 272 -12.33 9.17 -26.79
N LYS A 273 -12.01 9.75 -27.95
CA LYS A 273 -12.61 9.34 -29.22
C LYS A 273 -12.24 7.90 -29.56
#